data_AF-A0A4S3M4B9-F1
#
_entry.id   AF-A0A4S3M4B9-F1
#
_cell.length_a   1.000
_cell.length_b   1.000
_cell.length_c   1.000
_cell.angle_alpha   90.00
_cell.angle_beta   90.00
_cell.angle_gamma   90.00
#
_symmetry.space_group_name_H-M   'P 1'
#
loop_
_entity.id
_entity.type
_entity.pdbx_description
1 polymer ?
#
loop_
_entity_poly.entity_id
_entity_poly.type
_entity_poly.pdbx_seq_one_letter_code
_entity_poly.pdbx_strand_id
1 'polypeptide(L)' 'MLCSVFGHRYRVSKEVTPHVTEYKCEVCQCETTTNPNGRLDVLTPELKEINRVLADFYRKRHSLRTVA' A
#
# COMPACT_ATOMS: atom_id res chain seq x y z
N MET A 1 10.62 -18.81 -5.52
CA MET A 1 10.13 -19.93 -6.35
C MET A 1 8.70 -20.38 -6.00
N LEU A 2 8.33 -20.49 -4.72
CA LEU A 2 6.98 -20.98 -4.33
C LEU A 2 5.80 -20.13 -4.85
N CYS A 3 5.95 -18.80 -4.97
CA CYS A 3 4.87 -17.95 -5.46
C CYS A 3 4.47 -18.22 -6.91
N SER A 4 5.37 -18.74 -7.74
CA SER A 4 5.09 -19.05 -9.15
C SER A 4 4.17 -20.26 -9.30
N VAL A 5 4.07 -21.12 -8.27
CA VAL A 5 3.26 -22.34 -8.28
C VAL A 5 1.97 -22.18 -7.47
N PHE A 6 2.06 -21.52 -6.30
CA PHE A 6 0.93 -21.38 -5.37
C PHE A 6 0.28 -19.98 -5.38
N GLY A 7 0.82 -19.06 -6.17
CA GLY A 7 0.44 -17.65 -6.14
C GLY A 7 1.08 -16.88 -4.98
N HIS A 8 0.89 -15.57 -5.00
CA HIS A 8 1.38 -14.69 -3.94
C HIS A 8 0.41 -14.68 -2.76
N ARG A 9 0.93 -14.86 -1.54
CA ARG A 9 0.18 -14.69 -0.29
C ARG A 9 0.40 -13.30 0.25
N TYR A 10 -0.28 -12.32 -0.33
CA TYR A 10 -0.21 -10.93 0.09
C TYR A 10 -0.87 -10.72 1.45
N ARG A 11 -0.18 -9.98 2.33
CA ARG A 11 -0.75 -9.39 3.54
C ARG A 11 -0.58 -7.88 3.51
N VAL A 12 -1.54 -7.17 4.09
CA VAL A 12 -1.46 -5.72 4.26
C VAL A 12 -0.22 -5.40 5.10
N SER A 13 0.69 -4.62 4.54
CA SER A 13 1.86 -4.08 5.26
C SER A 13 1.58 -2.69 5.80
N LYS A 14 0.83 -1.87 5.06
CA LYS A 14 0.48 -0.50 5.44
C LYS A 14 -0.77 -0.03 4.73
N GLU A 15 -1.71 0.52 5.49
CA GLU A 15 -2.85 1.26 4.93
C GLU A 15 -2.44 2.72 4.73
N VAL A 16 -2.32 3.16 3.47
CA VAL A 16 -1.89 4.52 3.12
C VAL A 16 -3.09 5.47 3.18
N THR A 17 -4.19 5.06 2.56
CA THR A 17 -5.53 5.67 2.63
C THR A 17 -6.57 4.54 2.50
N PRO A 18 -7.88 4.82 2.65
CA PRO A 18 -8.92 3.79 2.39
C PRO A 18 -8.92 3.21 0.97
N HIS A 19 -8.22 3.82 0.01
CA HIS A 19 -8.17 3.39 -1.38
C HIS A 19 -6.76 2.94 -1.83
N VAL A 20 -5.74 3.20 -1.02
CA VAL A 20 -4.34 2.90 -1.34
C VAL A 20 -3.76 2.09 -0.19
N THR A 21 -3.31 0.88 -0.50
CA THR A 21 -2.83 -0.08 0.50
C THR A 21 -1.58 -0.74 -0.02
N GLU A 22 -0.55 -0.79 0.82
CA GLU A 22 0.66 -1.56 0.54
C GLU A 22 0.48 -2.99 1.05
N TYR A 23 1.01 -3.94 0.29
CA TYR A 23 1.00 -5.36 0.60
C TYR A 23 2.41 -5.93 0.51
N LYS A 24 2.66 -6.94 1.32
CA LYS A 24 3.85 -7.76 1.26
C LYS A 24 3.46 -9.22 1.16
N CYS A 25 4.05 -9.93 0.21
CA CYS A 25 3.84 -11.37 0.13
C CYS A 25 4.71 -12.09 1.17
N GLU A 26 4.10 -12.94 2.00
CA GLU A 26 4.80 -13.65 3.07
C GLU A 26 5.87 -14.63 2.54
N VAL A 27 5.77 -15.01 1.26
CA VAL A 27 6.58 -16.08 0.66
C VAL A 27 7.77 -15.52 -0.14
N CYS A 28 7.54 -14.62 -1.11
CA CYS A 28 8.62 -13.97 -1.89
C CYS A 28 9.18 -12.72 -1.19
N GLN A 29 8.51 -12.20 -0.16
CA GLN A 29 8.80 -10.90 0.45
C GLN A 29 8.67 -9.69 -0.51
N CYS A 30 8.13 -9.90 -1.71
CA CYS A 30 7.88 -8.86 -2.68
C CYS A 30 6.74 -7.94 -2.24
N GLU A 31 6.91 -6.63 -2.49
CA GLU A 31 6.01 -5.57 -2.06
C GLU A 31 5.20 -5.01 -3.24
N THR A 32 3.92 -4.75 -3.03
CA THR A 32 2.99 -4.18 -4.03
C THR A 32 2.10 -3.14 -3.38
N THR A 33 1.48 -2.25 -4.17
CA THR A 33 0.51 -1.25 -3.69
C THR A 33 -0.73 -1.21 -4.56
N THR A 34 -1.89 -0.95 -3.97
CA THR A 34 -3.12 -0.64 -4.73
C THR A 34 -2.98 0.71 -5.42
N ASN A 35 -3.24 0.78 -6.71
CA ASN A 35 -3.36 2.03 -7.45
C ASN A 35 -4.81 2.57 -7.42
N PRO A 36 -5.06 3.82 -7.85
CA PRO A 36 -6.41 4.40 -7.84
C PRO A 36 -7.46 3.62 -8.63
N ASN A 37 -7.05 2.76 -9.56
CA ASN A 37 -7.93 1.91 -10.36
C ASN A 37 -8.17 0.52 -9.73
N GLY A 38 -7.70 0.29 -8.50
CA GLY A 38 -7.88 -0.96 -7.76
C GLY A 38 -6.94 -2.10 -8.19
N ARG A 39 -5.91 -1.82 -9.01
CA ARG A 39 -4.92 -2.82 -9.42
C ARG A 39 -3.70 -2.78 -8.50
N LEU A 40 -2.99 -3.90 -8.43
CA LEU A 40 -1.72 -3.99 -7.71
C LEU A 40 -0.56 -3.66 -8.66
N ASP A 41 0.24 -2.67 -8.27
CA ASP A 41 1.52 -2.34 -8.89
C ASP A 41 2.67 -2.69 -7.94
N VAL A 42 3.87 -2.91 -8.49
CA VAL A 42 5.07 -3.17 -7.67
C VAL A 42 5.37 -1.94 -6.82
N LEU A 43 5.63 -2.13 -5.52
CA LEU A 43 6.00 -1.03 -4.63
C LEU A 43 7.48 -0.67 -4.84
N THR A 44 7.73 0.19 -5.82
CA THR A 44 9.08 0.73 -6.06
C THR A 44 9.48 1.69 -4.94
N PRO A 45 10.79 2.00 -4.78
CA PRO A 45 11.25 2.99 -3.81
C PRO A 45 10.55 4.35 -3.96
N GLU A 46 10.34 4.80 -5.20
CA GLU A 46 9.66 6.06 -5.53
C GLU A 46 8.19 6.01 -5.09
N LEU A 47 7.48 4.92 -5.40
CA LEU A 47 6.10 4.75 -4.96
C LEU A 47 5.97 4.66 -3.44
N LYS A 48 6.97 4.08 -2.76
CA LYS A 48 7.03 4.03 -1.29
C LYS A 48 7.17 5.41 -0.68
N GLU A 49 7.96 6.29 -1.29
CA GLU A 49 8.08 7.69 -0.88
C GLU A 49 6.78 8.46 -1.13
N ILE A 50 6.17 8.31 -2.31
CA ILE A 50 4.88 8.92 -2.65
C ILE A 50 3.80 8.50 -1.64
N ASN A 51 3.69 7.19 -1.36
CA ASN A 51 2.72 6.66 -0.40
C ASN A 51 2.97 7.18 1.02
N ARG A 52 4.23 7.38 1.43
CA ARG A 52 4.54 7.99 2.73
C ARG A 52 3.99 9.42 2.81
N VAL A 53 4.28 10.25 1.81
CA VAL A 53 3.79 11.64 1.77
C VAL A 53 2.27 11.68 1.68
N LEU A 54 1.66 10.79 0.88
CA LEU A 54 0.22 10.69 0.75
C LEU A 54 -0.48 10.31 2.07
N ALA A 55 0.06 9.33 2.81
CA ALA A 55 -0.47 8.96 4.12
C ALA A 55 -0.42 10.13 5.11
N ASP A 56 0.70 10.86 5.15
CA ASP A 56 0.86 12.01 6.02
C ASP A 56 -0.11 13.14 5.65
N PHE A 57 -0.26 13.43 4.36
CA PHE A 57 -1.21 14.41 3.86
C PHE A 57 -2.66 14.03 4.19
N TYR A 58 -3.05 12.78 3.90
CA TYR A 58 -4.38 12.26 4.17
C TYR A 58 -4.73 12.37 5.66
N ARG A 59 -3.82 11.89 6.52
CA ARG A 59 -3.98 11.97 7.98
C ARG A 59 -4.14 13.42 8.45
N LYS A 60 -3.28 14.34 8.00
CA LYS A 60 -3.39 15.77 8.37
C LYS A 60 -4.73 16.37 7.94
N ARG A 61 -5.15 16.09 6.70
CA ARG A 61 -6.41 16.61 6.16
C ARG A 61 -7.63 16.07 6.92
N HIS A 62 -7.60 14.81 7.34
CA HIS A 62 -8.72 14.18 8.04
C HIS A 62 -8.69 14.41 9.56
N SER A 63 -7.53 14.57 10.19
CA SER A 63 -7.45 14.94 11.61
C SER A 63 -8.00 16.34 11.89
N LEU A 64 -7.94 17.24 10.90
CA LEU A 64 -8.53 18.57 10.95
C LEU A 64 -10.06 18.58 10.79
N ARG A 65 -10.66 17.47 10.33
CA ARG A 65 -12.12 17.36 10.13
C ARG A 65 -12.88 16.90 11.38
N THR A 66 -12.18 16.41 12.40
CA THR A 66 -12.76 15.93 13.67
C THR A 66 -13.06 17.04 14.68
N VAL A 67 -12.93 18.31 14.29
CA VAL A 67 -13.33 19.47 15.10
C VAL A 67 -14.45 20.20 14.36
N ALA A 68 -15.67 19.69 14.45
CA ALA A 68 -16.92 20.37 14.09
C ALA A 68 -18.09 19.71 14.82
#